data_AF-A0A2J1DWD3-F1
#
_entry.id   AF-A0A2J1DWD3-F1
#
_cell.length_a   1.000
_cell.length_b   1.000
_cell.length_c   1.000
_cell.angle_alpha   90.00
_cell.angle_beta   90.00
_cell.angle_gamma   90.00
#
_symmetry.space_group_name_H-M   'P 1'
#
loop_
_entity.id
_entity.type
_entity.pdbx_description
1 polymer ?
#
loop_
_entity_poly.entity_id
_entity_poly.type
_entity_poly.pdbx_seq_one_letter_code
_entity_poly.pdbx_strand_id
1 'polypeptide(L)'
;MTVPEFKTLRRTYGFDEVAIVPGGLTVNPEQVEVDFKIGDINFSIPFIASAMDAVTNVDTAVAMSKMGGLSVLHLEGIYTRYENPQEILDQIISKPIDEVTSFMQKVYTAEPIKEHLISKRVSEIKAKGGICAVSLMPANAKKLAPVAVEAGADIISVASTVTSARHVSKSSHGLVFEEFVKMIKVPVLVGNCVSYQACLELMRTGVHGVIIGVGPGAACTSREVLGIGVPQITASMDCAAARETYYKETGRYVPIITDGGFKKGGDVCKAICAGADAVMLGSPFAKATEAPGRGYHWGMSHPHPSL
;
A
#
# COMPACT_ATOMS: atom_id res chain seq x y z
N MET A 1 8.96 35.16 27.59
CA MET A 1 7.97 34.52 26.70
C MET A 1 8.45 34.73 25.28
N THR A 2 9.00 33.70 24.63
CA THR A 2 9.56 33.82 23.29
C THR A 2 8.43 34.03 22.29
N VAL A 3 8.51 35.11 21.52
CA VAL A 3 7.65 35.37 20.37
C VAL A 3 7.77 34.14 19.43
N PRO A 4 6.65 33.54 18.98
CA PRO A 4 6.73 32.42 18.06
C PRO A 4 7.41 32.87 16.75
N GLU A 5 8.38 32.08 16.29
CA GLU A 5 9.12 32.39 15.08
C GLU A 5 8.25 32.14 13.84
N PHE A 6 8.20 33.13 12.96
CA PHE A 6 7.57 33.02 11.64
C PHE A 6 8.31 31.98 10.80
N LYS A 7 7.58 31.02 10.21
CA LYS A 7 8.10 29.90 9.40
C LYS A 7 8.97 28.89 10.18
N THR A 8 8.42 28.32 11.25
CA THR A 8 9.04 27.21 11.97
C THR A 8 8.84 25.87 11.26
N LEU A 9 9.81 24.96 11.42
CA LEU A 9 9.75 23.59 10.93
C LEU A 9 9.61 22.62 12.11
N ARG A 10 8.71 21.64 11.98
CA ARG A 10 8.68 20.50 12.87
C ARG A 10 9.77 19.51 12.46
N ARG A 11 10.68 19.17 13.38
CA ARG A 11 11.62 18.05 13.17
C ARG A 11 10.85 16.73 13.11
N THR A 12 11.19 15.91 12.13
CA THR A 12 10.61 14.59 11.90
C THR A 12 11.73 13.55 11.77
N TYR A 13 11.41 12.28 12.01
CA TYR A 13 12.39 11.20 12.18
C TYR A 13 12.12 10.00 11.28
N GLY A 14 13.15 9.48 10.64
CA GLY A 14 13.15 8.23 9.87
C GLY A 14 13.65 7.04 10.67
N PHE A 15 13.69 5.87 10.03
CA PHE A 15 14.17 4.63 10.68
C PHE A 15 15.61 4.72 11.17
N ASP A 16 16.50 5.38 10.41
CA ASP A 16 17.92 5.48 10.74
C ASP A 16 18.21 6.48 11.89
N GLU A 17 17.23 7.29 12.29
CA GLU A 17 17.37 8.30 13.35
C GLU A 17 16.93 7.80 14.74
N VAL A 18 16.36 6.59 14.84
CA VAL A 18 15.83 6.04 16.09
C VAL A 18 16.26 4.59 16.32
N ALA A 19 16.24 4.17 17.58
CA ALA A 19 16.45 2.78 18.01
C ALA A 19 15.39 2.38 19.05
N ILE A 20 15.10 1.08 19.12
CA ILE A 20 14.22 0.53 20.14
C ILE A 20 15.06 0.30 21.40
N VAL A 21 14.60 0.81 22.54
CA VAL A 21 15.24 0.58 23.84
C VAL A 21 14.74 -0.76 24.40
N PRO A 22 15.62 -1.70 24.77
CA PRO A 22 15.21 -2.94 25.42
C PRO A 22 14.41 -2.68 26.71
N GLY A 23 13.35 -3.45 26.92
CA GLY A 23 12.56 -3.41 28.15
C GLY A 23 13.24 -4.15 29.31
N GLY A 24 12.64 -4.06 30.51
CA GLY A 24 13.12 -4.75 31.70
C GLY A 24 12.79 -6.25 31.77
N LEU A 25 12.04 -6.78 30.78
CA LEU A 25 11.61 -8.18 30.70
C LEU A 25 12.02 -8.75 29.35
N THR A 26 12.45 -10.01 29.35
CA THR A 26 12.66 -10.80 28.13
C THR A 26 11.57 -11.86 28.04
N VAL A 27 11.14 -12.14 26.81
CA VAL A 27 10.12 -13.15 26.48
C VAL A 27 10.70 -14.02 25.38
N ASN A 28 10.40 -15.31 25.40
CA ASN A 28 10.87 -16.18 24.34
C ASN A 28 10.15 -15.85 23.01
N PRO A 29 10.86 -15.82 21.87
CA PRO A 29 10.26 -15.44 20.58
C PRO A 29 9.02 -16.26 20.18
N GLU A 30 8.97 -17.56 20.52
CA GLU A 30 7.84 -18.44 20.23
C GLU A 30 6.56 -18.10 21.01
N GLN A 31 6.64 -17.24 22.02
CA GLN A 31 5.51 -16.76 22.81
C GLN A 31 4.94 -15.43 22.29
N VAL A 32 5.51 -14.87 21.23
CA VAL A 32 5.07 -13.59 20.65
C VAL A 32 4.02 -13.84 19.59
N GLU A 33 2.81 -13.33 19.82
CA GLU A 33 1.76 -13.27 18.79
C GLU A 33 2.01 -12.07 17.88
N VAL A 34 2.05 -12.33 16.56
CA VAL A 34 2.26 -11.31 15.52
C VAL A 34 1.07 -11.20 14.57
N ASP A 35 -0.04 -11.82 14.96
CA ASP A 35 -1.27 -11.85 14.20
C ASP A 35 -1.86 -10.44 14.09
N PHE A 36 -2.44 -10.13 12.93
CA PHE A 36 -3.19 -8.89 12.73
C PHE A 36 -4.45 -9.15 11.90
N LYS A 37 -5.36 -8.17 11.88
CA LYS A 37 -6.66 -8.30 11.22
C LYS A 37 -6.96 -7.13 10.30
N ILE A 38 -7.64 -7.41 9.19
CA ILE A 38 -8.26 -6.40 8.32
C ILE A 38 -9.73 -6.79 8.15
N GLY A 39 -10.64 -6.01 8.74
CA GLY A 39 -12.04 -6.44 8.88
C GLY A 39 -12.11 -7.77 9.62
N ASP A 40 -12.75 -8.77 9.01
CA ASP A 40 -12.90 -10.11 9.60
C ASP A 40 -11.80 -11.10 9.18
N ILE A 41 -10.81 -10.65 8.39
CA ILE A 41 -9.74 -11.50 7.86
C ILE A 41 -8.54 -11.44 8.81
N ASN A 42 -8.12 -12.60 9.32
CA ASN A 42 -6.94 -12.75 10.17
C ASN A 42 -5.71 -13.14 9.34
N PHE A 43 -4.56 -12.59 9.69
CA PHE A 43 -3.27 -12.92 9.11
C PHE A 43 -2.30 -13.28 10.24
N SER A 44 -1.53 -14.35 10.08
CA SER A 44 -0.61 -14.84 11.11
C SER A 44 0.77 -14.17 11.07
N ILE A 45 1.03 -13.32 10.07
CA ILE A 45 2.21 -12.47 10.00
C ILE A 45 1.83 -11.06 9.52
N PRO A 46 2.48 -10.00 10.03
CA PRO A 46 2.12 -8.61 9.73
C PRO A 46 2.76 -8.09 8.43
N PHE A 47 2.83 -8.93 7.39
CA PHE A 47 3.53 -8.62 6.13
C PHE A 47 2.58 -8.59 4.94
N ILE A 48 2.64 -7.47 4.22
CA ILE A 48 1.88 -7.22 3.00
C ILE A 48 2.86 -6.95 1.84
N ALA A 49 2.77 -7.70 0.75
CA ALA A 49 3.52 -7.41 -0.47
C ALA A 49 2.84 -6.28 -1.25
N SER A 50 3.62 -5.27 -1.64
CA SER A 50 3.13 -4.04 -2.27
C SER A 50 2.41 -4.29 -3.60
N ALA A 51 1.47 -3.40 -3.93
CA ALA A 51 0.77 -3.36 -5.21
C ALA A 51 1.67 -2.84 -6.35
N MET A 52 2.60 -3.69 -6.79
CA MET A 52 3.60 -3.37 -7.81
C MET A 52 3.75 -4.56 -8.75
N ASP A 53 3.75 -4.32 -10.06
CA ASP A 53 3.81 -5.38 -11.07
C ASP A 53 5.08 -6.26 -10.96
N ALA A 54 6.17 -5.67 -10.46
CA ALA A 54 7.44 -6.35 -10.20
C ALA A 54 7.44 -7.25 -8.94
N VAL A 55 6.43 -7.09 -8.06
CA VAL A 55 6.38 -7.73 -6.74
C VAL A 55 5.22 -8.72 -6.66
N THR A 56 4.02 -8.29 -7.06
CA THR A 56 2.80 -9.07 -6.85
C THR A 56 2.22 -9.56 -8.17
N ASN A 57 2.09 -10.88 -8.28
CA ASN A 57 1.34 -11.57 -9.31
C ASN A 57 0.40 -12.61 -8.67
N VAL A 58 -0.26 -13.42 -9.50
CA VAL A 58 -1.15 -14.49 -9.02
C VAL A 58 -0.40 -15.48 -8.11
N ASP A 59 0.79 -15.92 -8.50
CA ASP A 59 1.52 -16.95 -7.77
C ASP A 59 2.12 -16.42 -6.45
N THR A 60 2.64 -15.19 -6.42
CA THR A 60 3.13 -14.57 -5.19
C THR A 60 2.00 -14.23 -4.23
N ALA A 61 0.79 -13.89 -4.71
CA ALA A 61 -0.38 -13.73 -3.87
C ALA A 61 -0.80 -15.05 -3.18
N VAL A 62 -0.78 -16.15 -3.93
CA VAL A 62 -1.07 -17.48 -3.37
C VAL A 62 0.03 -17.92 -2.38
N ALA A 63 1.30 -17.69 -2.72
CA ALA A 63 2.42 -18.04 -1.84
C ALA A 63 2.37 -17.26 -0.52
N MET A 64 2.17 -15.94 -0.56
CA MET A 64 2.05 -15.10 0.64
C MET A 64 0.86 -15.51 1.50
N SER A 65 -0.28 -15.84 0.89
CA SER A 65 -1.46 -16.33 1.62
C SER A 65 -1.16 -17.62 2.39
N LYS A 66 -0.43 -18.56 1.78
CA LYS A 66 -0.02 -19.82 2.44
C LYS A 66 0.97 -19.60 3.58
N MET A 67 1.76 -18.53 3.52
CA MET A 67 2.66 -18.12 4.59
C MET A 67 1.95 -17.29 5.69
N GLY A 68 0.65 -17.01 5.51
CA GLY A 68 -0.17 -16.26 6.46
C GLY A 68 -0.08 -14.74 6.32
N GLY A 69 0.57 -14.24 5.27
CA GLY A 69 0.62 -12.82 4.92
C GLY A 69 -0.36 -12.46 3.81
N LEU A 70 -0.20 -11.26 3.25
CA LEU A 70 -1.05 -10.76 2.17
C LEU A 70 -0.19 -10.26 0.99
N SER A 71 -0.70 -10.38 -0.24
CA SER A 71 -0.18 -9.61 -1.38
C SER A 71 -1.30 -8.81 -2.01
N VAL A 72 -0.99 -7.61 -2.49
CA VAL A 72 -1.97 -6.75 -3.15
C VAL A 72 -1.68 -6.69 -4.64
N LEU A 73 -2.60 -7.14 -5.49
CA LEU A 73 -2.43 -7.10 -6.94
C LEU A 73 -2.72 -5.69 -7.48
N HIS A 74 -1.84 -5.17 -8.34
CA HIS A 74 -2.02 -3.85 -8.97
C HIS A 74 -2.96 -3.95 -10.19
N LEU A 75 -4.20 -3.46 -10.07
CA LEU A 75 -5.19 -3.60 -11.16
C LEU A 75 -5.06 -2.57 -12.28
N GLU A 76 -4.22 -1.56 -12.11
CA GLU A 76 -3.95 -0.57 -13.17
C GLU A 76 -2.61 -0.82 -13.86
N GLY A 77 -1.96 -1.92 -13.50
CA GLY A 77 -0.67 -2.36 -14.00
C GLY A 77 -0.76 -3.26 -15.22
N ILE A 78 0.27 -4.08 -15.39
CA ILE A 78 0.48 -4.92 -16.57
C ILE A 78 -0.46 -6.14 -16.56
N TYR A 79 -0.74 -6.70 -15.38
CA TYR A 79 -1.54 -7.92 -15.20
C TYR A 79 -2.97 -7.85 -15.72
N THR A 80 -3.51 -6.64 -15.85
CA THR A 80 -4.89 -6.36 -16.28
C THR A 80 -4.96 -5.65 -17.64
N ARG A 81 -3.81 -5.43 -18.30
CA ARG A 81 -3.71 -4.83 -19.64
C ARG A 81 -3.34 -5.88 -20.70
N TYR A 82 -2.59 -6.90 -20.30
CA TYR A 82 -2.02 -7.91 -21.20
C TYR A 82 -2.42 -9.34 -20.80
N GLU A 83 -2.70 -10.17 -21.81
CA GLU A 83 -2.98 -11.61 -21.59
C GLU A 83 -1.76 -12.34 -21.04
N ASN A 84 -0.57 -11.99 -21.55
CA ASN A 84 0.73 -12.55 -21.16
C ASN A 84 1.58 -11.48 -20.43
N PRO A 85 1.26 -11.13 -19.17
CA PRO A 85 1.94 -10.04 -18.47
C PRO A 85 3.44 -10.31 -18.26
N GLN A 86 3.84 -11.58 -18.07
CA GLN A 86 5.24 -11.92 -17.85
C GLN A 86 6.14 -11.59 -19.06
N GLU A 87 5.64 -11.75 -20.29
CA GLU A 87 6.40 -11.38 -21.50
C GLU A 87 6.71 -9.88 -21.53
N ILE A 88 5.78 -9.06 -21.04
CA ILE A 88 5.94 -7.61 -20.94
C ILE A 88 6.93 -7.24 -19.84
N LEU A 89 6.85 -7.91 -18.69
CA LEU A 89 7.81 -7.72 -17.60
C LEU A 89 9.23 -8.10 -18.02
N ASP A 90 9.40 -9.23 -18.70
CA ASP A 90 10.69 -9.68 -19.21
C ASP A 90 11.27 -8.68 -20.23
N GLN A 91 10.41 -8.07 -21.07
CA GLN A 91 10.83 -6.97 -21.94
C GLN A 91 11.31 -5.76 -21.14
N ILE A 92 10.58 -5.30 -20.12
CA ILE A 92 11.00 -4.19 -19.25
C ILE A 92 12.36 -4.49 -18.60
N ILE A 93 12.52 -5.69 -18.04
CA ILE A 93 13.75 -6.13 -17.37
C ILE A 93 14.95 -6.13 -18.33
N SER A 94 14.72 -6.49 -19.60
CA SER A 94 15.77 -6.54 -20.61
C SER A 94 16.21 -5.16 -21.13
N LYS A 95 15.46 -4.08 -20.84
CA LYS A 95 15.75 -2.76 -21.39
C LYS A 95 16.95 -2.09 -20.72
N PRO A 96 17.79 -1.38 -21.50
CA PRO A 96 18.76 -0.42 -20.97
C PRO A 96 18.09 0.65 -20.12
N ILE A 97 18.80 1.15 -19.11
CA ILE A 97 18.27 2.10 -18.11
C ILE A 97 17.86 3.45 -18.71
N ASP A 98 18.47 3.85 -19.82
CA ASP A 98 18.18 5.07 -20.57
C ASP A 98 16.95 4.93 -21.48
N GLU A 99 16.58 3.70 -21.86
CA GLU A 99 15.38 3.44 -22.67
C GLU A 99 14.15 3.04 -21.84
N VAL A 100 14.37 2.45 -20.65
CA VAL A 100 13.33 1.76 -19.88
C VAL A 100 12.13 2.64 -19.53
N THR A 101 12.36 3.90 -19.13
CA THR A 101 11.27 4.83 -18.76
C THR A 101 10.32 5.07 -19.93
N SER A 102 10.88 5.38 -21.11
CA SER A 102 10.09 5.62 -22.31
C SER A 102 9.33 4.36 -22.76
N PHE A 103 9.93 3.18 -22.57
CA PHE A 103 9.30 1.91 -22.87
C PHE A 103 8.15 1.60 -21.90
N MET A 104 8.36 1.81 -20.60
CA MET A 104 7.32 1.65 -19.58
C MET A 104 6.15 2.60 -19.82
N GLN A 105 6.39 3.87 -20.12
CA GLN A 105 5.33 4.83 -20.46
C GLN A 105 4.47 4.31 -21.62
N LYS A 106 5.10 3.78 -22.68
CA LYS A 106 4.38 3.16 -23.81
C LYS A 106 3.58 1.95 -23.36
N VAL A 107 4.17 1.01 -22.64
CA VAL A 107 3.51 -0.22 -22.19
C VAL A 107 2.29 0.09 -21.31
N TYR A 108 2.41 0.99 -20.33
CA TYR A 108 1.31 1.29 -19.41
C TYR A 108 0.18 2.12 -20.06
N THR A 109 0.40 2.69 -21.25
CA THR A 109 -0.58 3.49 -21.99
C THR A 109 -1.10 2.85 -23.27
N ALA A 110 -0.38 1.89 -23.85
CA ALA A 110 -0.71 1.25 -25.12
C ALA A 110 -2.02 0.47 -25.07
N GLU A 111 -2.28 -0.21 -23.95
CA GLU A 111 -3.49 -1.02 -23.75
C GLU A 111 -4.30 -0.47 -22.57
N PRO A 112 -5.64 -0.38 -22.69
CA PRO A 112 -6.49 -0.02 -21.57
C PRO A 112 -6.53 -1.13 -20.53
N ILE A 113 -6.99 -0.81 -19.33
CA ILE A 113 -7.32 -1.82 -18.32
C ILE A 113 -8.52 -2.64 -18.83
N LYS A 114 -8.38 -3.97 -18.84
CA LYS A 114 -9.38 -4.91 -19.37
C LYS A 114 -10.09 -5.58 -18.21
N GLU A 115 -11.40 -5.34 -18.08
CA GLU A 115 -12.22 -5.85 -16.98
C GLU A 115 -12.22 -7.38 -16.92
N HIS A 116 -12.23 -8.08 -18.07
CA HIS A 116 -12.15 -9.54 -18.09
C HIS A 116 -10.83 -10.07 -17.54
N LEU A 117 -9.72 -9.32 -17.67
CA LEU A 117 -8.44 -9.69 -17.08
C LEU A 117 -8.45 -9.49 -15.56
N ILE A 118 -9.12 -8.46 -15.05
CA ILE A 118 -9.33 -8.30 -13.60
C ILE A 118 -10.00 -9.57 -13.07
N SER A 119 -11.15 -9.95 -13.65
CA SER A 119 -11.90 -11.13 -13.21
C SER A 119 -11.09 -12.42 -13.34
N LYS A 120 -10.32 -12.57 -14.43
CA LYS A 120 -9.41 -13.71 -14.65
C LYS A 120 -8.37 -13.82 -13.54
N ARG A 121 -7.63 -12.74 -13.22
CA ARG A 121 -6.55 -12.79 -12.21
C ARG A 121 -7.09 -13.03 -10.80
N VAL A 122 -8.20 -12.39 -10.45
CA VAL A 122 -8.86 -12.61 -9.16
C VAL A 122 -9.29 -14.07 -9.05
N SER A 123 -9.97 -14.61 -10.06
CA SER A 123 -10.43 -16.01 -10.08
C SER A 123 -9.26 -16.99 -10.01
N GLU A 124 -8.13 -16.72 -10.69
CA GLU A 124 -6.92 -17.54 -10.64
C GLU A 124 -6.32 -17.61 -9.22
N ILE A 125 -6.28 -16.49 -8.48
CA ILE A 125 -5.82 -16.46 -7.08
C ILE A 125 -6.77 -17.27 -6.19
N LYS A 126 -8.07 -17.05 -6.33
CA LYS A 126 -9.10 -17.73 -5.52
C LYS A 126 -9.16 -19.23 -5.78
N ALA A 127 -9.07 -19.67 -7.04
CA ALA A 127 -9.04 -21.08 -7.42
C ALA A 127 -7.85 -21.83 -6.83
N LYS A 128 -6.74 -21.13 -6.59
CA LYS A 128 -5.54 -21.67 -5.93
C LYS A 128 -5.56 -21.54 -4.39
N GLY A 129 -6.67 -21.08 -3.81
CA GLY A 129 -6.87 -20.94 -2.37
C GLY A 129 -6.19 -19.73 -1.73
N GLY A 130 -5.81 -18.71 -2.52
CA GLY A 130 -5.23 -17.48 -2.00
C GLY A 130 -6.26 -16.48 -1.48
N ILE A 131 -5.83 -15.61 -0.57
CA ILE A 131 -6.52 -14.36 -0.24
C ILE A 131 -6.19 -13.36 -1.34
N CYS A 132 -7.22 -12.77 -1.96
CA CYS A 132 -7.08 -11.84 -3.06
C CYS A 132 -7.34 -10.41 -2.58
N ALA A 133 -6.26 -9.65 -2.34
CA ALA A 133 -6.34 -8.20 -2.25
C ALA A 133 -5.95 -7.55 -3.57
N VAL A 134 -6.63 -6.46 -3.93
CA VAL A 134 -6.37 -5.72 -5.16
C VAL A 134 -6.26 -4.22 -4.89
N SER A 135 -5.44 -3.50 -5.65
CA SER A 135 -5.24 -2.06 -5.52
C SER A 135 -5.70 -1.30 -6.75
N LEU A 136 -6.35 -0.16 -6.51
CA LEU A 136 -6.87 0.77 -7.50
C LEU A 136 -6.53 2.21 -7.09
N MET A 137 -6.34 3.08 -8.07
CA MET A 137 -6.26 4.52 -7.87
C MET A 137 -7.67 5.10 -7.63
N PRO A 138 -7.78 6.23 -6.90
CA PRO A 138 -9.08 6.85 -6.61
C PRO A 138 -9.96 7.10 -7.84
N ALA A 139 -9.35 7.45 -8.98
CA ALA A 139 -10.06 7.76 -10.22
C ALA A 139 -10.83 6.55 -10.80
N ASN A 140 -10.29 5.34 -10.62
CA ASN A 140 -10.86 4.12 -11.19
C ASN A 140 -11.56 3.23 -10.15
N ALA A 141 -11.39 3.52 -8.86
CA ALA A 141 -11.94 2.73 -7.76
C ALA A 141 -13.45 2.47 -7.88
N LYS A 142 -14.26 3.52 -8.11
CA LYS A 142 -15.73 3.39 -8.27
C LYS A 142 -16.13 2.44 -9.40
N LYS A 143 -15.35 2.42 -10.49
CA LYS A 143 -15.66 1.64 -11.69
C LYS A 143 -15.19 0.19 -11.56
N LEU A 144 -13.94 -0.01 -11.13
CA LEU A 144 -13.27 -1.30 -11.24
C LEU A 144 -13.35 -2.16 -9.97
N ALA A 145 -13.57 -1.56 -8.80
CA ALA A 145 -13.69 -2.34 -7.57
C ALA A 145 -14.88 -3.32 -7.59
N PRO A 146 -16.09 -2.94 -8.08
CA PRO A 146 -17.20 -3.88 -8.20
C PRO A 146 -16.87 -5.12 -9.04
N VAL A 147 -16.14 -4.93 -10.16
CA VAL A 147 -15.70 -6.02 -11.04
C VAL A 147 -14.79 -7.01 -10.29
N ALA A 148 -13.83 -6.49 -9.52
CA ALA A 148 -12.94 -7.32 -8.73
C ALA A 148 -13.68 -8.06 -7.60
N VAL A 149 -14.62 -7.40 -6.91
CA VAL A 149 -15.44 -8.02 -5.86
C VAL A 149 -16.35 -9.11 -6.43
N GLU A 150 -17.00 -8.87 -7.57
CA GLU A 150 -17.83 -9.87 -8.24
C GLU A 150 -17.03 -11.11 -8.65
N ALA A 151 -15.77 -10.93 -9.03
CA ALA A 151 -14.84 -12.01 -9.31
C ALA A 151 -14.30 -12.74 -8.05
N GLY A 152 -14.58 -12.22 -6.85
CA GLY A 152 -14.22 -12.84 -5.57
C GLY A 152 -13.02 -12.22 -4.85
N ALA A 153 -12.67 -10.97 -5.11
CA ALA A 153 -11.64 -10.27 -4.33
C ALA A 153 -12.07 -10.13 -2.86
N ASP A 154 -11.16 -10.39 -1.93
CA ASP A 154 -11.40 -10.38 -0.48
C ASP A 154 -11.12 -9.02 0.15
N ILE A 155 -10.27 -8.19 -0.46
CA ILE A 155 -9.90 -6.85 0.06
C ILE A 155 -9.72 -5.89 -1.13
N ILE A 156 -10.27 -4.69 -1.00
CA ILE A 156 -10.00 -3.57 -1.93
C ILE A 156 -9.07 -2.56 -1.26
N SER A 157 -7.96 -2.24 -1.90
CA SER A 157 -7.10 -1.12 -1.56
C SER A 157 -7.34 0.03 -2.53
N VAL A 158 -7.58 1.23 -2.02
CA VAL A 158 -7.58 2.46 -2.81
C VAL A 158 -6.32 3.24 -2.46
N ALA A 159 -5.32 3.19 -3.34
CA ALA A 159 -4.00 3.73 -3.10
C ALA A 159 -3.63 4.84 -4.09
N SER A 160 -3.05 5.93 -3.58
CA SER A 160 -2.42 6.98 -4.35
C SER A 160 -1.21 7.54 -3.58
N THR A 161 -0.38 8.37 -4.22
CA THR A 161 0.77 9.00 -3.53
C THR A 161 0.33 9.78 -2.30
N VAL A 162 -0.79 10.52 -2.36
CA VAL A 162 -1.35 11.27 -1.23
C VAL A 162 -2.86 11.22 -1.32
N THR A 163 -3.50 10.64 -0.30
CA THR A 163 -4.96 10.49 -0.25
C THR A 163 -5.55 11.27 0.93
N SER A 164 -6.58 12.05 0.65
CA SER A 164 -7.43 12.72 1.64
C SER A 164 -8.84 12.16 1.60
N ALA A 165 -9.57 12.23 2.72
CA ALA A 165 -10.96 11.80 2.78
C ALA A 165 -11.89 12.67 1.91
N ARG A 166 -11.51 13.94 1.72
CA ARG A 166 -12.26 14.92 0.92
C ARG A 166 -11.42 15.32 -0.29
N HIS A 167 -12.01 15.21 -1.47
CA HIS A 167 -11.44 15.69 -2.71
C HIS A 167 -12.40 16.72 -3.33
N VAL A 168 -11.89 17.91 -3.61
CA VAL A 168 -12.67 18.98 -4.26
C VAL A 168 -12.39 18.92 -5.76
N SER A 169 -13.43 18.62 -6.54
CA SER A 169 -13.36 18.58 -8.00
C SER A 169 -14.52 19.36 -8.61
N LYS A 170 -14.33 19.83 -9.85
CA LYS A 170 -15.41 20.41 -10.68
C LYS A 170 -16.29 19.33 -11.34
N SER A 171 -15.90 18.06 -11.26
CA SER A 171 -16.70 16.92 -11.75
C SER A 171 -17.94 16.70 -10.89
N SER A 172 -19.04 16.27 -11.51
CA SER A 172 -20.35 16.17 -10.86
C SER A 172 -20.42 15.22 -9.65
N HIS A 173 -19.61 14.16 -9.58
CA HIS A 173 -19.52 13.30 -8.38
C HIS A 173 -18.21 12.47 -8.31
N GLY A 174 -17.20 12.97 -7.59
CA GLY A 174 -15.92 12.27 -7.38
C GLY A 174 -16.01 11.06 -6.44
N LEU A 175 -14.90 10.38 -6.16
CA LEU A 175 -14.87 9.29 -5.17
C LEU A 175 -15.18 9.85 -3.77
N VAL A 176 -16.22 9.32 -3.13
CA VAL A 176 -16.58 9.61 -1.73
C VAL A 176 -16.42 8.30 -0.95
N PHE A 177 -15.46 8.24 -0.03
CA PHE A 177 -15.12 6.99 0.64
C PHE A 177 -16.26 6.42 1.48
N GLU A 178 -17.09 7.27 2.11
CA GLU A 178 -18.24 6.81 2.90
C GLU A 178 -19.26 6.05 2.04
N GLU A 179 -19.56 6.55 0.83
CA GLU A 179 -20.42 5.86 -0.14
C GLU A 179 -19.73 4.60 -0.67
N PHE A 180 -18.44 4.68 -0.95
CA PHE A 180 -17.66 3.58 -1.51
C PHE A 180 -17.59 2.40 -0.55
N VAL A 181 -17.32 2.64 0.73
CA VAL A 181 -17.28 1.59 1.76
C VAL A 181 -18.66 0.94 1.94
N LYS A 182 -19.77 1.69 1.85
CA LYS A 182 -21.12 1.12 1.90
C LYS A 182 -21.46 0.25 0.69
N MET A 183 -20.90 0.60 -0.47
CA MET A 183 -21.11 -0.13 -1.73
C MET A 183 -20.27 -1.41 -1.82
N ILE A 184 -19.02 -1.37 -1.34
CA ILE A 184 -18.06 -2.47 -1.42
C ILE A 184 -18.22 -3.38 -0.20
N LYS A 185 -18.71 -4.61 -0.42
CA LYS A 185 -19.02 -5.58 0.65
C LYS A 185 -17.82 -6.35 1.21
N VAL A 186 -16.62 -5.85 0.97
CA VAL A 186 -15.37 -6.44 1.46
C VAL A 186 -14.53 -5.35 2.14
N PRO A 187 -13.59 -5.70 3.03
CA PRO A 187 -12.73 -4.70 3.67
C PRO A 187 -12.05 -3.76 2.66
N VAL A 188 -12.08 -2.47 3.00
CA VAL A 188 -11.49 -1.40 2.18
C VAL A 188 -10.32 -0.76 2.92
N LEU A 189 -9.14 -0.85 2.34
CA LEU A 189 -7.93 -0.13 2.76
C LEU A 189 -7.80 1.16 1.95
N VAL A 190 -7.33 2.24 2.58
CA VAL A 190 -7.12 3.51 1.89
C VAL A 190 -5.77 4.11 2.23
N GLY A 191 -5.07 4.60 1.22
CA GLY A 191 -3.83 5.34 1.42
C GLY A 191 -3.29 6.00 0.14
N ASN A 192 -2.12 6.61 0.18
CA ASN A 192 -1.30 6.75 1.37
C ASN A 192 -1.60 8.05 2.13
N CYS A 193 -1.42 8.00 3.45
CA CYS A 193 -1.60 9.13 4.36
C CYS A 193 -0.35 9.30 5.24
N VAL A 194 -0.07 10.49 5.76
CA VAL A 194 1.10 10.75 6.64
C VAL A 194 0.81 11.74 7.78
N SER A 195 -0.43 12.21 7.92
CA SER A 195 -0.77 13.22 8.93
C SER A 195 -1.93 12.77 9.81
N TYR A 196 -1.91 13.23 11.06
CA TYR A 196 -2.95 12.97 12.05
C TYR A 196 -4.36 13.29 11.50
N GLN A 197 -4.55 14.51 10.99
CA GLN A 197 -5.87 14.99 10.57
C GLN A 197 -6.43 14.18 9.39
N ALA A 198 -5.60 13.95 8.36
CA ALA A 198 -6.05 13.20 7.20
C ALA A 198 -6.34 11.74 7.55
N CYS A 199 -5.55 11.12 8.44
CA CYS A 199 -5.76 9.76 8.90
C CYS A 199 -7.07 9.63 9.70
N LEU A 200 -7.31 10.55 10.64
CA LEU A 200 -8.55 10.59 11.43
C LEU A 200 -9.79 10.76 10.54
N GLU A 201 -9.72 11.66 9.55
CA GLU A 201 -10.82 11.85 8.60
C GLU A 201 -11.06 10.60 7.75
N LEU A 202 -10.01 9.93 7.26
CA LEU A 202 -10.15 8.68 6.52
C LEU A 202 -10.83 7.59 7.36
N MET A 203 -10.41 7.40 8.61
CA MET A 203 -11.05 6.43 9.52
C MET A 203 -12.55 6.70 9.72
N ARG A 204 -12.93 7.98 9.86
CA ARG A 204 -14.33 8.40 9.99
C ARG A 204 -15.19 8.11 8.77
N THR A 205 -14.60 7.87 7.59
CA THR A 205 -15.37 7.43 6.41
C THR A 205 -15.80 5.95 6.47
N GLY A 206 -15.30 5.18 7.44
CA GLY A 206 -15.66 3.77 7.62
C GLY A 206 -14.66 2.77 7.04
N VAL A 207 -13.50 3.22 6.53
CA VAL A 207 -12.44 2.33 6.01
C VAL A 207 -12.00 1.30 7.06
N HIS A 208 -11.49 0.17 6.58
CA HIS A 208 -11.07 -0.98 7.38
C HIS A 208 -9.56 -1.02 7.65
N GLY A 209 -8.81 -0.08 7.08
CA GLY A 209 -7.40 0.13 7.37
C GLY A 209 -6.86 1.33 6.61
N VAL A 210 -5.77 1.92 7.10
CA VAL A 210 -5.13 3.09 6.48
C VAL A 210 -3.67 2.77 6.15
N ILE A 211 -3.24 3.03 4.92
CA ILE A 211 -1.86 2.82 4.48
C ILE A 211 -1.08 4.12 4.69
N ILE A 212 0.06 4.04 5.37
CA ILE A 212 0.84 5.17 5.86
C ILE A 212 2.17 5.25 5.12
N GLY A 213 2.46 6.39 4.49
CA GLY A 213 3.77 6.64 3.92
C GLY A 213 3.76 7.45 2.63
N VAL A 214 4.50 8.55 2.60
CA VAL A 214 4.69 9.38 1.40
C VAL A 214 6.16 9.76 1.28
N GLY A 215 6.81 9.27 0.23
CA GLY A 215 8.21 9.58 -0.07
C GLY A 215 9.31 8.60 0.35
N PRO A 216 9.19 7.69 1.35
CA PRO A 216 10.33 6.87 1.79
C PRO A 216 10.51 5.57 1.01
N GLY A 217 9.55 5.20 0.15
CA GLY A 217 9.66 4.00 -0.69
C GLY A 217 10.88 4.05 -1.61
N ALA A 218 11.55 2.91 -1.79
CA ALA A 218 12.79 2.84 -2.59
C ALA A 218 12.62 3.27 -4.06
N ALA A 219 11.41 3.14 -4.60
CA ALA A 219 11.05 3.59 -5.95
C ALA A 219 10.21 4.89 -5.94
N CYS A 220 10.12 5.58 -4.81
CA CYS A 220 9.35 6.80 -4.67
C CYS A 220 10.26 8.03 -4.83
N THR A 221 9.98 8.86 -5.83
CA THR A 221 10.73 10.10 -6.11
C THR A 221 10.04 11.35 -5.58
N SER A 222 8.92 11.23 -4.83
CA SER A 222 8.08 12.37 -4.45
C SER A 222 8.80 13.44 -3.62
N ARG A 223 9.76 13.05 -2.77
CA ARG A 223 10.55 14.04 -2.01
C ARG A 223 11.50 14.83 -2.90
N GLU A 224 12.11 14.16 -3.87
CA GLU A 224 13.07 14.75 -4.79
C GLU A 224 12.38 15.64 -5.82
N VAL A 225 11.26 15.16 -6.39
CA VAL A 225 10.57 15.83 -7.49
C VAL A 225 9.53 16.84 -7.00
N LEU A 226 8.71 16.49 -6.00
CA LEU A 226 7.60 17.33 -5.52
C LEU A 226 7.92 18.09 -4.23
N GLY A 227 8.99 17.72 -3.52
CA GLY A 227 9.28 18.27 -2.18
C GLY A 227 8.30 17.83 -1.09
N ILE A 228 7.49 16.78 -1.34
CA ILE A 228 6.45 16.32 -0.41
C ILE A 228 6.85 14.96 0.17
N GLY A 229 6.82 14.87 1.50
CA GLY A 229 6.95 13.61 2.22
C GLY A 229 7.19 13.81 3.71
N VAL A 230 7.01 12.74 4.47
CA VAL A 230 7.28 12.71 5.92
C VAL A 230 8.12 11.48 6.24
N PRO A 231 9.21 11.61 7.04
CA PRO A 231 9.95 10.48 7.57
C PRO A 231 9.05 9.45 8.29
N GLN A 232 9.30 8.16 8.01
CA GLN A 232 8.30 7.11 8.24
C GLN A 232 7.94 6.89 9.72
N ILE A 233 8.88 7.09 10.66
CA ILE A 233 8.59 6.94 12.09
C ILE A 233 7.61 8.01 12.53
N THR A 234 7.87 9.28 12.20
CA THR A 234 6.93 10.36 12.53
C THR A 234 5.57 10.17 11.87
N ALA A 235 5.53 9.79 10.58
CA ALA A 235 4.27 9.54 9.90
C ALA A 235 3.44 8.44 10.60
N SER A 236 4.08 7.33 10.97
CA SER A 236 3.42 6.20 11.63
C SER A 236 2.90 6.59 13.01
N MET A 237 3.71 7.31 13.81
CA MET A 237 3.30 7.78 15.14
C MET A 237 2.13 8.76 15.08
N ASP A 238 2.16 9.72 14.14
CA ASP A 238 1.07 10.70 13.99
C ASP A 238 -0.25 10.00 13.60
N CYS A 239 -0.18 9.02 12.70
CA CYS A 239 -1.35 8.25 12.27
C CYS A 239 -1.82 7.24 13.34
N ALA A 240 -0.91 6.68 14.13
CA ALA A 240 -1.26 5.86 15.29
C ALA A 240 -1.98 6.68 16.37
N ALA A 241 -1.56 7.94 16.59
CA ALA A 241 -2.27 8.86 17.47
C ALA A 241 -3.68 9.17 16.96
N ALA A 242 -3.86 9.33 15.63
CA ALA A 242 -5.18 9.49 15.03
C ALA A 242 -6.06 8.25 15.22
N ARG A 243 -5.51 7.04 15.05
CA ARG A 243 -6.18 5.77 15.35
C ARG A 243 -6.66 5.72 16.79
N GLU A 244 -5.80 6.10 17.73
CA GLU A 244 -6.13 6.09 19.16
C GLU A 244 -7.27 7.05 19.50
N THR A 245 -7.26 8.26 18.93
CA THR A 245 -8.39 9.19 19.05
C THR A 245 -9.67 8.57 18.50
N TYR A 246 -9.63 8.01 17.28
CA TYR A 246 -10.79 7.38 16.67
C TYR A 246 -11.32 6.21 17.50
N TYR A 247 -10.43 5.37 18.03
CA TYR A 247 -10.79 4.25 18.89
C TYR A 247 -11.47 4.71 20.17
N LYS A 248 -10.97 5.77 20.83
CA LYS A 248 -11.61 6.36 22.02
C LYS A 248 -12.99 6.96 21.71
N GLU A 249 -13.13 7.58 20.55
CA GLU A 249 -14.40 8.21 20.12
C GLU A 249 -15.47 7.16 19.77
N THR A 250 -15.08 6.01 19.22
CA THR A 250 -16.03 5.10 18.53
C THR A 250 -16.02 3.66 19.04
N GLY A 251 -14.98 3.23 19.77
CA GLY A 251 -14.73 1.83 20.12
C GLY A 251 -14.28 0.95 18.96
N ARG A 252 -14.16 1.49 17.74
CA ARG A 252 -13.76 0.73 16.54
C ARG A 252 -12.27 0.88 16.28
N TYR A 253 -11.55 -0.23 16.26
CA TYR A 253 -10.12 -0.25 15.94
C TYR A 253 -9.92 -0.32 14.42
N VAL A 254 -9.09 0.55 13.86
CA VAL A 254 -8.74 0.55 12.43
C VAL A 254 -7.23 0.37 12.30
N PRO A 255 -6.74 -0.75 11.74
CA PRO A 255 -5.32 -1.00 11.61
C PRO A 255 -4.64 0.02 10.70
N ILE A 256 -3.39 0.37 11.02
CA ILE A 256 -2.54 1.17 10.15
C ILE A 256 -1.41 0.30 9.58
N ILE A 257 -1.18 0.42 8.27
CA ILE A 257 -0.16 -0.31 7.53
C ILE A 257 0.94 0.66 7.13
N THR A 258 2.15 0.47 7.66
CA THR A 258 3.30 1.30 7.29
C THR A 258 3.88 0.84 5.96
N ASP A 259 3.90 1.72 4.96
CA ASP A 259 4.34 1.44 3.59
C ASP A 259 5.57 2.27 3.21
N GLY A 260 6.65 1.56 2.85
CA GLY A 260 7.88 2.16 2.33
C GLY A 260 8.96 2.49 3.38
N GLY A 261 10.20 2.61 2.91
CA GLY A 261 11.37 2.98 3.73
C GLY A 261 12.15 1.83 4.37
N PHE A 262 11.65 0.59 4.28
CA PHE A 262 12.28 -0.58 4.89
C PHE A 262 13.51 -1.05 4.11
N LYS A 263 14.63 -1.22 4.82
CA LYS A 263 15.88 -1.78 4.27
C LYS A 263 16.30 -3.08 4.99
N LYS A 264 15.96 -3.21 6.27
CA LYS A 264 16.36 -4.31 7.16
C LYS A 264 15.24 -4.68 8.13
N GLY A 265 15.32 -5.87 8.72
CA GLY A 265 14.31 -6.36 9.68
C GLY A 265 14.13 -5.43 10.89
N GLY A 266 15.19 -4.75 11.34
CA GLY A 266 15.07 -3.76 12.41
C GLY A 266 14.17 -2.57 12.08
N ASP A 267 14.02 -2.20 10.80
CA ASP A 267 13.11 -1.12 10.39
C ASP A 267 11.65 -1.56 10.54
N VAL A 268 11.35 -2.84 10.28
CA VAL A 268 10.05 -3.44 10.54
C VAL A 268 9.71 -3.33 12.02
N CYS A 269 10.61 -3.78 12.90
CA CYS A 269 10.39 -3.69 14.35
C CYS A 269 10.12 -2.24 14.78
N LYS A 270 10.89 -1.27 14.25
CA LYS A 270 10.69 0.15 14.56
C LYS A 270 9.35 0.68 14.08
N ALA A 271 8.84 0.22 12.93
CA ALA A 271 7.52 0.59 12.44
C ALA A 271 6.40 0.06 13.35
N ILE A 272 6.49 -1.21 13.77
CA ILE A 272 5.54 -1.80 14.73
C ILE A 272 5.57 -1.01 16.05
N CYS A 273 6.75 -0.71 16.60
CA CYS A 273 6.88 0.14 17.79
C CYS A 273 6.35 1.58 17.59
N ALA A 274 6.44 2.12 16.38
CA ALA A 274 5.87 3.43 16.03
C ALA A 274 4.34 3.41 15.90
N GLY A 275 3.71 2.23 16.05
CA GLY A 275 2.27 2.04 16.10
C GLY A 275 1.68 1.30 14.91
N ALA A 276 2.48 0.76 13.99
CA ALA A 276 1.98 -0.01 12.87
C ALA A 276 1.42 -1.38 13.29
N ASP A 277 0.33 -1.79 12.67
CA ASP A 277 -0.27 -3.13 12.84
C ASP A 277 0.30 -4.12 11.82
N ALA A 278 0.65 -3.61 10.64
CA ALA A 278 1.31 -4.35 9.59
C ALA A 278 2.28 -3.45 8.80
N VAL A 279 3.14 -4.07 8.01
CA VAL A 279 4.04 -3.36 7.08
C VAL A 279 3.81 -3.81 5.65
N MET A 280 3.84 -2.85 4.73
CA MET A 280 3.80 -3.09 3.30
C MET A 280 5.22 -2.96 2.73
N LEU A 281 5.66 -4.01 2.02
CA LEU A 281 7.03 -4.18 1.54
C LEU A 281 7.05 -4.35 0.02
N GLY A 282 7.85 -3.53 -0.66
CA GLY A 282 8.08 -3.61 -2.09
C GLY A 282 9.44 -4.24 -2.40
N SER A 283 10.50 -3.43 -2.30
CA SER A 283 11.86 -3.84 -2.68
C SER A 283 12.43 -5.06 -1.94
N PRO A 284 12.08 -5.35 -0.66
CA PRO A 284 12.48 -6.61 -0.05
C PRO A 284 11.87 -7.84 -0.75
N PHE A 285 10.58 -7.79 -1.09
CA PHE A 285 9.90 -8.89 -1.78
C PHE A 285 10.26 -8.97 -3.27
N ALA A 286 10.63 -7.86 -3.91
CA ALA A 286 11.14 -7.88 -5.29
C ALA A 286 12.39 -8.77 -5.47
N LYS A 287 13.13 -9.04 -4.40
CA LYS A 287 14.33 -9.89 -4.39
C LYS A 287 14.03 -11.38 -4.19
N ALA A 288 12.78 -11.75 -3.89
CA ALA A 288 12.40 -13.15 -3.78
C ALA A 288 12.56 -13.85 -5.14
N THR A 289 12.85 -15.15 -5.13
CA THR A 289 13.00 -15.95 -6.36
C THR A 289 11.69 -16.00 -7.15
N GLU A 290 10.57 -15.95 -6.44
CA GLU A 290 9.21 -15.97 -6.97
C GLU A 290 8.77 -14.60 -7.50
N ALA A 291 9.53 -13.53 -7.24
CA ALA A 291 9.14 -12.18 -7.64
C ALA A 291 9.11 -12.05 -9.17
N PRO A 292 8.01 -11.58 -9.76
CA PRO A 292 7.86 -11.51 -11.21
C PRO A 292 8.85 -10.54 -11.87
N GLY A 293 9.32 -9.53 -11.12
CA GLY A 293 10.36 -8.60 -11.53
C GLY A 293 11.79 -9.16 -11.50
N ARG A 294 12.02 -10.40 -11.03
CA ARG A 294 13.34 -11.06 -10.97
C ARG A 294 14.44 -10.21 -10.32
N GLY A 295 14.14 -9.56 -9.20
CA GLY A 295 15.08 -8.67 -8.49
C GLY A 295 14.97 -7.20 -8.89
N TYR A 296 14.35 -6.88 -10.03
CA TYR A 296 14.06 -5.51 -10.45
C TYR A 296 12.82 -4.98 -9.74
N HIS A 297 12.79 -3.66 -9.52
CA HIS A 297 11.75 -3.02 -8.72
C HIS A 297 11.48 -1.60 -9.22
N TRP A 298 10.21 -1.30 -9.51
CA TRP A 298 9.76 0.03 -9.97
C TRP A 298 8.39 0.38 -9.39
N GLY A 299 8.21 1.67 -9.10
CA GLY A 299 6.98 2.24 -8.53
C GLY A 299 5.91 2.53 -9.57
N MET A 300 4.67 2.72 -9.11
CA MET A 300 3.55 3.18 -9.95
C MET A 300 3.80 4.54 -10.61
N SER A 301 4.72 5.34 -10.08
CA SER A 301 5.10 6.63 -10.66
C SER A 301 6.03 6.53 -11.87
N HIS A 302 6.84 5.46 -12.00
CA HIS A 302 7.83 5.34 -13.08
C HIS A 302 7.23 5.45 -14.50
N PRO A 303 6.07 4.83 -14.81
CA PRO A 303 5.45 4.98 -16.12
C PRO A 303 4.62 6.27 -16.28
N HIS A 304 4.70 7.24 -15.36
CA HIS A 304 3.86 8.44 -15.43
C HIS A 304 4.19 9.25 -16.71
N PRO A 305 3.20 9.69 -17.51
CA PRO A 305 3.44 10.36 -18.80
C PRO A 305 4.19 11.69 -18.73
N SER A 306 4.27 12.29 -17.54
CA SER A 306 4.93 13.59 -17.29
C SER A 306 6.35 13.47 -16.73
N LEU A 307 6.89 12.26 -16.63
CA LEU A 307 8.29 12.01 -16.25
C LEU A 307 9.21 11.82 -17.46
#